data_AF-A0A9P0KUN8-F1
#
_entry.id   AF-A0A9P0KUN8-F1
#
_cell.length_a   1.000
_cell.length_b   1.000
_cell.length_c   1.000
_cell.angle_alpha   90.00
_cell.angle_beta   90.00
_cell.angle_gamma   90.00
#
_symmetry.space_group_name_H-M   'P 1'
#
loop_
_entity.id
_entity.type
_entity.pdbx_description
1 polymer ?
#
loop_
_entity_poly.entity_id
_entity_poly.type
_entity_poly.pdbx_seq_one_letter_code
_entity_poly.pdbx_strand_id
1 'polypeptide(L)'
;MIAAISPADCNYGETLSTLRYANRAKNIINQPTVNEDPNVKLIRELRDEISKLRALMFCEQRSDMLAQLHEKEARERFVFHRSNY
;
A
#
# COMPACT_ATOMS: atom_id res chain seq x y z
N MET A 1 23.45 19.87 6.96
CA MET A 1 24.88 20.06 7.26
C MET A 1 25.09 21.51 7.67
N ILE A 2 25.92 21.76 8.69
CA ILE A 2 26.31 23.11 9.12
C ILE A 2 27.83 23.22 8.95
N ALA A 3 28.30 24.29 8.33
CA ALA A 3 29.73 24.60 8.18
C ALA A 3 30.11 25.72 9.15
N ALA A 4 30.97 25.43 10.12
CA ALA A 4 31.52 26.42 11.04
C ALA A 4 32.88 26.91 10.53
N ILE A 5 33.07 28.22 10.42
CA ILE A 5 34.29 28.86 9.91
C ILE A 5 34.75 29.99 10.83
N SER A 6 36.03 30.32 10.77
CA SER A 6 36.62 31.44 11.50
C SER A 6 36.81 32.64 10.56
N PRO A 7 36.44 33.87 10.96
CA PRO A 7 36.60 35.06 10.13
C PRO A 7 38.04 35.60 10.10
N ALA A 8 38.98 34.99 10.84
CA ALA A 8 40.36 35.46 10.90
C ALA A 8 41.12 35.11 9.61
N ASP A 9 41.91 36.05 9.10
CA ASP A 9 42.67 35.89 7.85
C ASP A 9 43.66 34.72 7.89
N CYS A 10 44.19 34.39 9.07
CA CYS A 10 45.08 33.24 9.27
C CYS A 10 44.41 31.90 8.92
N ASN A 11 43.08 31.83 8.96
CA ASN A 11 42.29 30.63 8.70
C ASN A 11 41.63 30.64 7.31
N TYR A 12 42.03 31.56 6.42
CA TYR A 12 41.43 31.70 5.10
C TYR A 12 41.49 30.41 4.26
N GLY A 13 42.63 29.70 4.27
CA GLY A 13 42.81 28.46 3.50
C GLY A 13 41.88 27.32 3.96
N GLU A 14 41.75 27.14 5.27
CA GLU A 14 40.85 26.15 5.86
C GLU A 14 39.38 26.54 5.64
N THR A 15 39.05 27.82 5.85
CA THR A 15 37.71 28.37 5.61
C THR A 15 37.25 28.15 4.17
N LEU A 16 38.13 28.39 3.19
CA LEU A 16 37.84 28.14 1.78
C LEU A 16 37.58 26.65 1.51
N SER A 17 38.36 25.77 2.14
CA SER A 17 38.21 24.32 2.01
C SER A 17 36.88 23.83 2.61
N THR A 18 36.50 24.34 3.79
CA THR A 18 35.20 24.06 4.42
C THR A 18 34.03 24.55 3.55
N LEU A 19 34.10 25.77 3.00
CA LEU A 19 33.05 26.32 2.13
C LEU A 19 32.91 25.53 0.82
N ARG A 20 34.03 25.11 0.22
CA ARG A 20 34.01 24.24 -0.98
C ARG A 20 33.36 22.89 -0.69
N TYR A 21 33.65 22.30 0.46
CA TYR A 21 33.00 21.06 0.87
C TYR A 21 31.50 21.25 1.12
N ALA A 22 31.10 22.32 1.80
CA ALA A 22 29.69 22.66 2.01
C ALA A 22 28.92 22.88 0.70
N ASN A 23 29.55 23.52 -0.29
CA ASN A 23 28.97 23.71 -1.62
C ASN A 23 28.74 22.36 -2.33
N ARG A 24 29.72 21.45 -2.29
CA ARG A 24 29.54 20.08 -2.82
C ARG A 24 28.43 19.32 -2.09
N ALA A 25 28.40 19.41 -0.77
CA ALA A 25 27.40 18.73 0.06
C ALA A 25 25.97 19.25 -0.21
N LYS A 26 25.80 20.53 -0.56
CA LYS A 26 24.50 21.10 -0.99
C LYS A 26 23.94 20.40 -2.24
N ASN A 27 24.82 19.92 -3.12
CA ASN A 27 24.43 19.30 -4.38
C ASN A 27 24.12 17.80 -4.25
N ILE A 28 24.23 17.23 -3.04
CA ILE A 28 23.89 15.82 -2.78
C ILE A 28 22.37 15.70 -2.68
N ILE A 29 21.77 14.95 -3.62
CA ILE A 29 20.33 14.67 -3.64
C ILE A 29 20.09 13.37 -2.88
N ASN A 30 19.41 13.47 -1.74
CA ASN A 30 18.95 12.30 -0.98
C ASN A 30 17.50 11.96 -1.38
N GLN A 31 17.19 10.66 -1.45
CA GLN A 31 15.82 10.16 -1.56
C GLN A 31 15.42 9.56 -0.21
N PRO A 32 14.86 10.35 0.72
CA PRO A 32 14.45 9.82 2.02
C PRO A 32 13.22 8.92 1.83
N THR A 33 13.33 7.66 2.25
CA THR A 33 12.19 6.75 2.38
C THR A 33 11.75 6.71 3.83
N VAL A 34 10.44 6.59 4.07
CA VAL A 34 9.93 6.31 5.41
C VAL A 34 10.42 4.92 5.79
N ASN A 35 11.15 4.83 6.89
CA ASN A 35 11.63 3.56 7.40
C ASN A 35 10.48 2.84 8.12
N GLU A 36 9.62 2.21 7.34
CA GLU A 36 8.58 1.32 7.86
C GLU A 36 9.21 -0.03 8.24
N ASP A 37 8.79 -0.60 9.37
CA ASP A 37 9.21 -1.95 9.73
C ASP A 37 8.74 -2.92 8.63
N PRO A 38 9.65 -3.64 7.95
CA PRO A 38 9.30 -4.52 6.85
C PRO A 38 8.31 -5.60 7.29
N ASN A 39 8.36 -6.02 8.56
CA ASN A 39 7.43 -6.98 9.11
C ASN A 39 6.04 -6.38 9.25
N VAL A 40 5.92 -5.14 9.72
CA VAL A 40 4.63 -4.45 9.87
C VAL A 40 3.99 -4.21 8.51
N LYS A 41 4.78 -3.78 7.53
CA LYS A 41 4.32 -3.60 6.15
C LYS A 41 3.82 -4.91 5.55
N LEU A 42 4.61 -5.99 5.69
CA LEU A 42 4.24 -7.32 5.20
C LEU A 42 2.96 -7.84 5.88
N ILE A 43 2.85 -7.69 7.20
CA ILE A 43 1.65 -8.11 7.94
C ILE A 43 0.41 -7.34 7.45
N ARG A 44 0.54 -6.04 7.14
CA ARG A 44 -0.57 -5.24 6.58
C ARG A 44 -0.98 -5.76 5.21
N GLU A 45 -0.02 -5.95 4.31
CA GLU A 45 -0.28 -6.44 2.94
C GLU A 45 -0.93 -7.83 2.96
N LEU A 46 -0.44 -8.75 3.79
CA LEU A 46 -1.02 -10.08 3.95
C LEU A 46 -2.44 -10.03 4.51
N ARG A 47 -2.72 -9.15 5.48
CA ARG A 47 -4.09 -8.98 6.03
C ARG A 47 -5.06 -8.41 4.99
N ASP A 48 -4.60 -7.48 4.17
CA ASP A 48 -5.41 -6.89 3.10
C ASP A 48 -5.71 -7.94 2.02
N GLU A 49 -4.74 -8.78 1.67
CA GLU A 49 -4.92 -9.87 0.71
C GLU A 49 -5.89 -10.94 1.23
N ILE A 50 -5.76 -11.35 2.50
CA ILE A 50 -6.73 -12.25 3.15
C ILE A 50 -8.13 -11.64 3.12
N SER A 51 -8.26 -10.35 3.38
CA SER A 51 -9.56 -9.67 3.39
C SER A 51 -10.18 -9.61 1.99
N LYS A 52 -9.38 -9.32 0.95
CA LYS A 52 -9.82 -9.35 -0.45
C LYS A 52 -10.28 -10.75 -0.87
N LEU A 53 -9.48 -11.78 -0.57
CA LEU A 53 -9.80 -13.16 -0.92
C LEU A 53 -11.10 -13.62 -0.22
N ARG A 54 -11.26 -13.31 1.06
CA ARG A 54 -12.50 -13.60 1.80
C ARG A 54 -13.71 -12.89 1.20
N ALA A 55 -13.56 -11.63 0.77
CA ALA A 55 -14.63 -10.88 0.13
C ALA A 55 -15.05 -11.49 -1.21
N LEU A 56 -14.07 -11.95 -2.01
CA LEU A 56 -14.33 -12.66 -3.27
C LEU A 56 -15.09 -13.96 -3.04
N MET A 57 -14.63 -14.80 -2.10
CA MET A 57 -15.31 -16.06 -1.77
C MET A 57 -16.74 -15.83 -1.25
N PHE A 58 -16.95 -14.80 -0.44
CA PHE A 58 -18.29 -14.46 0.04
C PHE A 58 -19.19 -13.97 -1.10
N CYS A 59 -18.65 -13.22 -2.06
CA CYS A 59 -19.41 -12.78 -3.21
C CYS A 59 -19.80 -13.95 -4.14
N GLU A 60 -18.90 -14.92 -4.31
CA GLU A 60 -19.13 -16.14 -5.10
C GLU A 60 -20.16 -17.07 -4.42
N GLN A 61 -20.04 -17.28 -3.11
CA GLN A 61 -21.04 -18.03 -2.34
C GLN A 61 -22.43 -17.38 -2.41
N ARG A 62 -22.49 -16.04 -2.42
CA ARG A 62 -23.75 -15.31 -2.56
C ARG A 62 -24.34 -15.45 -3.96
N SER A 63 -23.54 -15.46 -5.02
CA SER A 63 -24.05 -15.71 -6.38
C SER A 63 -24.60 -17.13 -6.53
N ASP A 64 -23.94 -18.12 -5.96
CA ASP A 64 -24.39 -19.52 -6.02
C ASP A 64 -25.71 -19.71 -5.27
N MET A 65 -25.83 -19.09 -4.10
CA MET A 65 -27.08 -19.12 -3.32
C MET A 65 -28.25 -18.49 -4.09
N LEU A 66 -28.02 -17.35 -4.75
CA LEU A 66 -29.04 -16.70 -5.57
C LEU A 66 -29.46 -17.60 -6.75
N ALA A 67 -28.50 -18.23 -7.44
CA ALA A 67 -28.82 -19.16 -8.54
C ALA A 67 -29.69 -20.34 -8.07
N GLN A 68 -29.39 -20.92 -6.90
CA GLN A 68 -30.18 -22.00 -6.32
C GLN A 68 -31.61 -21.58 -5.94
N LEU A 69 -31.79 -20.34 -5.46
CA LEU A 69 -33.11 -19.80 -5.15
C LEU A 69 -33.96 -19.66 -6.41
N HIS A 70 -33.39 -19.09 -7.48
CA HIS A 70 -34.06 -18.98 -8.77
C HIS A 70 -34.44 -20.35 -9.35
N GLU A 71 -33.58 -21.36 -9.21
CA GLU A 71 -33.87 -22.73 -9.67
C GLU A 71 -34.98 -23.39 -8.84
N LYS A 72 -35.01 -23.15 -7.51
CA LYS A 72 -36.10 -23.63 -6.64
C LYS A 72 -37.42 -22.96 -6.98
N GLU A 73 -37.46 -21.64 -7.16
CA GLU A 73 -38.67 -20.92 -7.56
C GLU A 73 -39.20 -21.40 -8.92
N ALA A 74 -38.30 -21.67 -9.88
CA ALA A 74 -38.68 -22.22 -11.17
C ALA A 74 -39.29 -23.63 -11.03
N ARG A 75 -38.68 -24.51 -10.22
CA ARG A 75 -39.23 -25.84 -9.92
C ARG A 75 -40.61 -25.75 -9.26
N GLU A 76 -40.77 -24.87 -8.28
CA GLU A 76 -42.06 -24.69 -7.59
C GLU A 76 -43.14 -24.20 -8.55
N ARG A 77 -42.84 -23.22 -9.42
CA ARG A 77 -43.77 -22.77 -10.47
C ARG A 77 -44.13 -23.88 -11.45
N PHE A 78 -43.17 -24.71 -11.85
CA PHE A 78 -43.41 -25.85 -12.74
C PHE A 78 -44.31 -26.91 -12.08
N VAL A 79 -44.08 -27.23 -10.80
CA VAL A 79 -44.92 -28.18 -10.04
C VAL A 79 -46.33 -27.64 -9.87
N PHE A 80 -46.47 -26.34 -9.56
CA PHE A 80 -47.77 -25.69 -9.42
C PHE A 80 -48.55 -25.69 -10.74
N HIS A 81 -47.89 -25.46 -11.87
CA HIS A 81 -48.51 -25.56 -13.20
C HIS A 81 -48.95 -26.99 -13.55
N ARG A 82 -48.17 -28.01 -13.16
CA ARG A 82 -48.48 -29.42 -13.42
C ARG A 82 -49.60 -29.98 -12.53
N SER A 83 -49.87 -29.34 -11.40
CA SER A 83 -50.92 -29.73 -10.46
C SER A 83 -52.28 -29.05 -10.73
N ASN A 84 -52.34 -28.09 -11.65
CA ASN A 84 -53.55 -27.34 -12.03
C ASN A 84 -54.11 -27.75 -13.41
N TYR A 85 -53.70 -28.91 -13.95
CA TYR A 85 -54.27 -29.54 -15.14
C TYR A 85 -54.64 -31.00 -14.84
#